data_AF-A0A1I1YQT1-F1
#
_entry.id   AF-A0A1I1YQT1-F1
#
_cell.length_a   1.000
_cell.length_b   1.000
_cell.length_c   1.000
_cell.angle_alpha   90.00
_cell.angle_beta   90.00
_cell.angle_gamma   90.00
#
_symmetry.space_group_name_H-M   'P 1'
#
loop_
_entity.id
_entity.type
_entity.pdbx_description
1 polymer ?
#
loop_
_entity_poly.entity_id
_entity_poly.type
_entity_poly.pdbx_seq_one_letter_code
_entity_poly.pdbx_strand_id
1 'polypeptide(L)'
;MKTSIAITLTASTLFTLVTPASAAVVDFGYEASRLPDIDNDKLAELAVLVPDIGFNDLGTASIAALSGDTGAPLWTADIGDYRRMEFVPMDLLHDLDEDHHKDLLVANSYTDEVFLLSARSGDELAAWSSPAGAPTRFGHTIAALHQDLDDDGVPEFAVAATGAPHYAGSGVVYIFSGVLEGGLLTTIPGPEGSGFGFAIEPTYTDYDADGVDEILVSAIGQTHVVGGQIYRGSVYIINPATGATIDRIDNTDDQDLHANNILFGYTLQRTGDLDRNGVDDFIVGAPNVQGTLGTSSISVISGETGDEMCRYDSTIDFDGFGSGLAAKWRFDPLAIDHGTVDVVVGAPDEDTFGRVYALRIVGDPAGTCTVTPTFDELGAVAGSYAGNRVALYNRNINIAYQDEVEWLSPSSLLHSGFVVSQFEDSVPGGAIGSVRYYDSDGVLEKTFVYTP
;
A
#
# COMPACT_ATOMS: atom_id res chain seq x y z
N MET A 1 13.52 -24.16 20.34
CA MET A 1 12.33 -24.51 21.15
C MET A 1 11.19 -23.71 20.57
N LYS A 2 10.09 -24.32 20.14
CA LYS A 2 8.92 -23.59 19.63
C LYS A 2 8.26 -22.88 20.81
N THR A 3 8.24 -21.55 20.80
CA THR A 3 7.63 -20.71 21.83
C THR A 3 6.21 -20.36 21.41
N SER A 4 5.22 -20.69 22.25
CA SER A 4 3.80 -20.46 21.98
C SER A 4 3.33 -19.08 22.47
N ILE A 5 2.50 -18.41 21.67
CA ILE A 5 1.85 -17.11 21.91
C ILE A 5 0.54 -17.32 22.70
N ALA A 6 0.16 -16.39 23.57
CA ALA A 6 -1.11 -16.43 24.32
C ALA A 6 -1.99 -15.19 24.03
N ILE A 7 -3.32 -15.33 24.08
CA ILE A 7 -4.30 -14.29 23.71
C ILE A 7 -5.23 -14.01 24.90
N THR A 8 -5.57 -12.73 25.14
CA THR A 8 -6.59 -12.30 26.13
C THR A 8 -7.57 -11.29 25.52
N LEU A 9 -8.85 -11.35 25.90
CA LEU A 9 -9.94 -10.49 25.39
C LEU A 9 -10.34 -9.42 26.43
N THR A 10 -10.56 -8.15 26.04
CA THR A 10 -11.23 -7.16 26.90
C THR A 10 -12.22 -6.28 26.11
N ALA A 11 -13.20 -5.68 26.79
CA ALA A 11 -14.45 -5.20 26.19
C ALA A 11 -14.38 -3.96 25.24
N SER A 12 -13.19 -3.49 24.86
CA SER A 12 -12.97 -2.46 23.82
C SER A 12 -11.86 -2.83 22.83
N THR A 13 -11.25 -4.00 23.01
CA THR A 13 -10.12 -4.50 22.25
C THR A 13 -10.40 -5.97 21.95
N LEU A 14 -10.69 -6.29 20.70
CA LEU A 14 -11.14 -7.63 20.37
C LEU A 14 -10.02 -8.65 20.52
N PHE A 15 -8.75 -8.34 20.22
CA PHE A 15 -7.65 -9.31 20.42
C PHE A 15 -6.36 -8.67 20.93
N THR A 16 -5.68 -9.36 21.83
CA THR A 16 -4.36 -8.97 22.35
C THR A 16 -3.35 -10.09 22.11
N LEU A 17 -2.31 -9.83 21.31
CA LEU A 17 -1.21 -10.77 21.03
C LEU A 17 -0.13 -10.61 22.11
N VAL A 18 0.13 -11.67 22.90
CA VAL A 18 1.16 -11.66 23.97
C VAL A 18 2.34 -12.54 23.57
N THR A 19 3.51 -11.92 23.36
CA THR A 19 4.79 -12.61 23.09
C THR A 19 5.67 -12.70 24.35
N PRO A 20 6.67 -13.59 24.43
CA PRO A 20 7.55 -13.66 25.60
C PRO A 20 8.36 -12.37 25.82
N ALA A 21 8.38 -11.90 27.06
CA ALA A 21 8.91 -10.61 27.57
C ALA A 21 10.41 -10.29 27.36
N SER A 22 11.09 -10.84 26.35
CA SER A 22 12.53 -10.60 26.10
C SER A 22 12.86 -9.75 24.88
N ALA A 23 11.88 -9.42 24.04
CA ALA A 23 12.06 -8.60 22.85
C ALA A 23 11.24 -7.31 22.98
N ALA A 24 11.86 -6.17 22.67
CA ALA A 24 11.12 -4.95 22.44
C ALA A 24 10.56 -5.04 21.01
N VAL A 25 9.38 -5.64 20.83
CA VAL A 25 8.68 -5.53 19.54
C VAL A 25 8.26 -4.07 19.40
N VAL A 26 8.86 -3.38 18.43
CA VAL A 26 8.62 -1.98 18.09
C VAL A 26 8.29 -2.01 16.59
N ASP A 27 7.26 -1.29 16.14
CA ASP A 27 6.70 -1.29 14.78
C ASP A 27 5.71 -2.43 14.42
N PHE A 28 5.07 -3.09 15.40
CA PHE A 28 4.01 -4.08 15.10
C PHE A 28 2.89 -3.46 14.26
N GLY A 29 2.58 -4.11 13.14
CA GLY A 29 1.57 -3.65 12.20
C GLY A 29 2.07 -2.61 11.21
N TYR A 30 3.33 -2.20 11.22
CA TYR A 30 3.85 -1.21 10.26
C TYR A 30 3.45 -1.52 8.82
N GLU A 31 3.47 -2.81 8.45
CA GLU A 31 2.78 -3.33 7.27
C GLU A 31 1.69 -4.34 7.65
N ALA A 32 0.57 -4.31 6.93
CA ALA A 32 -0.48 -5.31 6.99
C ALA A 32 -1.18 -5.48 5.64
N SER A 33 -1.58 -6.72 5.32
CA SER A 33 -2.35 -7.04 4.12
C SER A 33 -3.46 -8.03 4.46
N ARG A 34 -4.54 -8.00 3.68
CA ARG A 34 -5.67 -8.92 3.83
C ARG A 34 -5.33 -10.25 3.17
N LEU A 35 -5.64 -11.35 3.83
CA LEU A 35 -5.54 -12.70 3.26
C LEU A 35 -6.95 -13.23 2.89
N PRO A 36 -7.05 -14.19 1.95
CA PRO A 36 -8.28 -14.97 1.75
C PRO A 36 -8.66 -15.73 3.01
N ASP A 37 -9.92 -16.17 3.11
CA ASP A 37 -10.42 -17.11 4.15
C ASP A 37 -9.62 -18.41 4.14
N ILE A 38 -8.60 -18.52 5.00
CA ILE A 38 -7.68 -19.68 5.09
C ILE A 38 -8.07 -20.65 6.21
N ASP A 39 -8.82 -20.20 7.23
CA ASP A 39 -9.27 -21.03 8.35
C ASP A 39 -10.71 -21.56 8.19
N ASN A 40 -11.38 -21.19 7.10
CA ASN A 40 -12.74 -21.59 6.69
C ASN A 40 -13.85 -21.07 7.63
N ASP A 41 -13.64 -19.94 8.28
CA ASP A 41 -14.64 -19.26 9.11
C ASP A 41 -15.56 -18.29 8.31
N LYS A 42 -15.29 -18.13 7.01
CA LYS A 42 -15.96 -17.22 6.04
C LYS A 42 -15.64 -15.75 6.23
N LEU A 43 -14.69 -15.42 7.09
CA LEU A 43 -14.09 -14.11 7.21
C LEU A 43 -12.69 -14.16 6.61
N ALA A 44 -12.22 -13.01 6.17
CA ALA A 44 -10.87 -12.90 5.67
C ALA A 44 -9.88 -12.65 6.80
N GLU A 45 -8.69 -13.17 6.63
CA GLU A 45 -7.58 -13.10 7.56
C GLU A 45 -6.69 -11.89 7.28
N LEU A 46 -5.68 -11.77 8.12
CA LEU A 46 -4.76 -10.65 8.11
C LEU A 46 -3.32 -11.14 8.20
N ALA A 47 -2.50 -10.78 7.22
CA ALA A 47 -1.04 -10.84 7.30
C ALA A 47 -0.54 -9.55 7.95
N VAL A 48 0.32 -9.67 8.96
CA VAL A 48 0.87 -8.53 9.71
C VAL A 48 2.37 -8.68 9.90
N LEU A 49 3.11 -7.59 9.69
CA LEU A 49 4.52 -7.52 10.04
C LEU A 49 4.71 -7.52 11.57
N VAL A 50 5.55 -8.45 12.02
CA VAL A 50 5.96 -8.63 13.42
C VAL A 50 7.48 -8.48 13.52
N PRO A 51 7.98 -7.25 13.73
CA PRO A 51 9.41 -6.99 13.88
C PRO A 51 9.91 -7.31 15.30
N ASP A 52 11.03 -8.03 15.40
CA ASP A 52 11.81 -8.23 16.62
C ASP A 52 13.06 -7.35 16.57
N ILE A 53 12.89 -6.05 16.85
CA ILE A 53 13.98 -5.06 16.80
C ILE A 53 14.58 -4.77 18.18
N GLY A 54 15.89 -4.93 18.29
CA GLY A 54 16.62 -4.55 19.50
C GLY A 54 16.84 -3.04 19.61
N PHE A 55 17.41 -2.58 20.73
CA PHE A 55 17.75 -1.17 20.99
C PHE A 55 18.64 -0.48 19.94
N ASN A 56 19.22 -1.22 18.98
CA ASN A 56 20.11 -0.70 17.94
C ASN A 56 19.41 -0.56 16.56
N ASP A 57 18.08 -0.59 16.52
CA ASP A 57 17.25 -0.53 15.30
C ASP A 57 17.52 -1.64 14.27
N LEU A 58 18.19 -2.71 14.69
CA LEU A 58 18.47 -3.93 13.92
C LEU A 58 17.85 -5.11 14.66
N GLY A 59 17.26 -6.01 13.88
CA GLY A 59 16.51 -7.14 14.39
C GLY A 59 16.23 -8.17 13.32
N THR A 60 15.29 -9.04 13.60
CA THR A 60 14.65 -9.91 12.61
C THR A 60 13.21 -9.49 12.44
N ALA A 61 12.56 -9.85 11.33
CA ALA A 61 11.13 -9.68 11.20
C ALA A 61 10.46 -10.97 10.76
N SER A 62 9.17 -11.08 11.08
CA SER A 62 8.32 -12.17 10.64
C SER A 62 7.00 -11.62 10.14
N ILE A 63 6.34 -12.35 9.25
CA ILE A 63 4.93 -12.15 8.93
C ILE A 63 4.12 -13.12 9.78
N ALA A 64 3.02 -12.63 10.38
CA ALA A 64 2.04 -13.46 11.07
C ALA A 64 0.70 -13.37 10.36
N ALA A 65 0.11 -14.53 10.01
CA ALA A 65 -1.29 -14.59 9.65
C ALA A 65 -2.15 -14.71 10.89
N LEU A 66 -3.17 -13.88 10.99
CA LEU A 66 -4.11 -13.81 12.10
C LEU A 66 -5.52 -14.10 11.58
N SER A 67 -6.23 -14.98 12.29
CA SER A 67 -7.64 -15.31 12.02
C SER A 67 -8.47 -14.02 12.00
N GLY A 68 -9.29 -13.88 10.96
CA GLY A 68 -10.21 -12.77 10.79
C GLY A 68 -11.19 -12.71 11.95
N ASP A 69 -11.82 -13.82 12.32
CA ASP A 69 -12.75 -13.90 13.45
C ASP A 69 -12.08 -13.66 14.80
N THR A 70 -11.01 -14.41 15.07
CA THR A 70 -10.48 -14.59 16.44
C THR A 70 -9.16 -13.90 16.73
N GLY A 71 -8.53 -13.27 15.74
CA GLY A 71 -7.18 -12.70 15.85
C GLY A 71 -6.10 -13.69 16.31
N ALA A 72 -6.41 -14.99 16.32
CA ALA A 72 -5.47 -16.00 16.72
C ALA A 72 -4.43 -16.18 15.62
N PRO A 73 -3.14 -16.33 15.99
CA PRO A 73 -2.11 -16.60 15.00
C PRO A 73 -2.37 -17.97 14.38
N LEU A 74 -2.49 -17.99 13.05
CA LEU A 74 -2.66 -19.20 12.26
C LEU A 74 -1.28 -19.77 11.89
N TRP A 75 -0.39 -18.91 11.41
CA TRP A 75 1.00 -19.24 11.12
C TRP A 75 1.91 -18.01 11.25
N THR A 76 3.22 -18.26 11.26
CA THR A 76 4.27 -17.22 11.23
C THR A 76 5.39 -17.64 10.29
N ALA A 77 5.87 -16.72 9.46
CA ALA A 77 6.98 -16.91 8.52
C ALA A 77 8.11 -15.91 8.80
N ASP A 78 9.36 -16.38 8.84
CA ASP A 78 10.54 -15.53 9.05
C ASP A 78 10.94 -14.88 7.72
N ILE A 79 11.18 -13.56 7.73
CA ILE A 79 11.61 -12.79 6.54
C ILE A 79 13.02 -12.21 6.72
N GLY A 80 13.76 -12.74 7.68
CA GLY A 80 15.18 -12.49 7.87
C GLY A 80 15.49 -11.20 8.63
N ASP A 81 16.68 -10.66 8.35
CA ASP A 81 17.17 -9.45 8.98
C ASP A 81 16.27 -8.26 8.65
N TYR A 82 15.94 -7.48 9.66
CA TYR A 82 15.08 -6.32 9.52
C TYR A 82 15.73 -5.11 10.19
N ARG A 83 15.53 -3.96 9.57
CA ARG A 83 15.95 -2.68 10.11
C ARG A 83 14.73 -1.77 10.17
N ARG A 84 14.65 -1.01 11.26
CA ARG A 84 13.59 -0.03 11.46
C ARG A 84 13.44 0.91 10.27
N MET A 85 12.21 1.21 9.87
CA MET A 85 11.86 2.08 8.73
C MET A 85 12.27 1.54 7.35
N GLU A 86 12.59 0.24 7.22
CA GLU A 86 12.68 -0.42 5.92
C GLU A 86 11.30 -0.97 5.51
N PHE A 87 11.10 -1.14 4.21
CA PHE A 87 9.79 -1.45 3.64
C PHE A 87 9.62 -2.96 3.50
N VAL A 88 8.45 -3.44 3.93
CA VAL A 88 8.06 -4.84 3.81
C VAL A 88 6.69 -4.93 3.13
N PRO A 89 6.54 -4.43 1.90
CA PRO A 89 5.25 -4.43 1.22
C PRO A 89 4.77 -5.87 1.00
N MET A 90 3.45 -6.02 1.02
CA MET A 90 2.76 -7.31 0.86
C MET A 90 1.68 -7.21 -0.20
N ASP A 91 1.59 -8.21 -1.07
CA ASP A 91 0.54 -8.32 -2.09
C ASP A 91 0.14 -9.78 -2.32
N LEU A 92 -1.06 -10.00 -2.87
CA LEU A 92 -1.52 -11.36 -3.20
C LEU A 92 -1.29 -11.68 -4.67
N LEU A 93 -0.58 -12.77 -4.93
CA LEU A 93 -0.41 -13.37 -6.24
C LEU A 93 -1.49 -14.45 -6.46
N HIS A 94 -1.47 -15.10 -7.63
CA HIS A 94 -2.31 -16.27 -7.88
C HIS A 94 -1.98 -17.43 -6.93
N ASP A 95 -2.80 -18.47 -6.98
CA ASP A 95 -2.54 -19.77 -6.32
C ASP A 95 -1.49 -20.53 -7.14
N LEU A 96 -0.24 -20.50 -6.71
CA LEU A 96 0.89 -21.16 -7.39
C LEU A 96 1.19 -22.55 -6.83
N ASP A 97 0.78 -22.84 -5.59
CA ASP A 97 0.95 -24.16 -4.98
C ASP A 97 -0.25 -25.10 -5.17
N GLU A 98 -1.27 -24.64 -5.91
CA GLU A 98 -2.53 -25.33 -6.24
C GLU A 98 -3.33 -25.74 -4.99
N ASP A 99 -3.26 -24.96 -3.92
CA ASP A 99 -3.96 -25.23 -2.67
C ASP A 99 -5.36 -24.60 -2.57
N HIS A 100 -5.78 -23.92 -3.63
CA HIS A 100 -6.99 -23.13 -3.82
C HIS A 100 -7.03 -21.77 -3.07
N HIS A 101 -5.90 -21.28 -2.58
CA HIS A 101 -5.77 -19.94 -2.01
C HIS A 101 -4.70 -19.16 -2.76
N LYS A 102 -4.92 -17.86 -2.92
CA LYS A 102 -3.89 -16.95 -3.44
C LYS A 102 -2.65 -16.97 -2.54
N ASP A 103 -1.46 -16.88 -3.12
CA ASP A 103 -0.21 -16.80 -2.37
C ASP A 103 0.19 -15.38 -2.01
N LEU A 104 0.99 -15.23 -0.95
CA LEU A 104 1.40 -13.94 -0.41
C LEU A 104 2.82 -13.57 -0.86
N LEU A 105 2.94 -12.53 -1.67
CA LEU A 105 4.21 -11.89 -1.99
C LEU A 105 4.60 -10.94 -0.85
N VAL A 106 5.82 -11.06 -0.35
CA VAL A 106 6.36 -10.24 0.74
C VAL A 106 7.75 -9.79 0.35
N ALA A 107 8.04 -8.50 0.43
CA ALA A 107 9.38 -8.00 0.16
C ALA A 107 10.11 -7.58 1.43
N ASN A 108 11.44 -7.57 1.41
CA ASN A 108 12.28 -7.00 2.44
C ASN A 108 13.35 -6.12 1.78
N SER A 109 13.09 -4.81 1.74
CA SER A 109 13.99 -3.86 1.07
C SER A 109 15.34 -3.70 1.77
N TYR A 110 15.50 -4.22 2.99
CA TYR A 110 16.77 -4.20 3.71
C TYR A 110 17.71 -5.30 3.21
N THR A 111 17.16 -6.50 2.98
CA THR A 111 17.93 -7.66 2.50
C THR A 111 17.96 -7.76 0.97
N ASP A 112 17.22 -6.91 0.27
CA ASP A 112 17.04 -6.94 -1.18
C ASP A 112 16.42 -8.27 -1.67
N GLU A 113 15.43 -8.75 -0.92
CA GLU A 113 14.75 -10.02 -1.16
C GLU A 113 13.24 -9.84 -1.29
N VAL A 114 12.62 -10.69 -2.11
CA VAL A 114 11.17 -10.85 -2.23
C VAL A 114 10.88 -12.33 -2.07
N PHE A 115 9.92 -12.66 -1.21
CA PHE A 115 9.49 -14.02 -0.88
C PHE A 115 8.06 -14.22 -1.39
N LEU A 116 7.78 -15.40 -1.93
CA LEU A 116 6.42 -15.89 -2.12
C LEU A 116 6.14 -16.93 -1.03
N LEU A 117 5.12 -16.69 -0.24
CA LEU A 117 4.69 -17.56 0.85
C LEU A 117 3.32 -18.14 0.51
N SER A 118 3.10 -19.41 0.82
CA SER A 118 1.75 -19.98 0.82
C SER A 118 0.90 -19.21 1.83
N ALA A 119 -0.16 -18.54 1.39
CA ALA A 119 -0.99 -17.75 2.30
C ALA A 119 -1.67 -18.64 3.36
N ARG A 120 -1.84 -19.93 3.06
CA ARG A 120 -2.49 -20.89 3.95
C ARG A 120 -1.56 -21.39 5.05
N SER A 121 -0.29 -21.66 4.75
CA SER A 121 0.64 -22.29 5.70
C SER A 121 1.79 -21.39 6.16
N GLY A 122 2.10 -20.33 5.41
CA GLY A 122 3.29 -19.51 5.58
C GLY A 122 4.59 -20.19 5.11
N ASP A 123 4.50 -21.33 4.42
CA ASP A 123 5.68 -21.99 3.85
C ASP A 123 6.22 -21.15 2.68
N GLU A 124 7.54 -21.00 2.59
CA GLU A 124 8.20 -20.34 1.46
C GLU A 124 8.11 -21.22 0.21
N LEU A 125 7.52 -20.67 -0.85
CA LEU A 125 7.37 -21.32 -2.15
C LEU A 125 8.48 -20.91 -3.12
N ALA A 126 8.86 -19.63 -3.11
CA ALA A 126 9.92 -19.07 -3.94
C ALA A 126 10.53 -17.81 -3.31
N ALA A 127 11.70 -17.42 -3.78
CA ALA A 127 12.34 -16.17 -3.41
C ALA A 127 13.16 -15.58 -4.57
N TRP A 128 13.16 -14.25 -4.67
CA TRP A 128 13.92 -13.48 -5.65
C TRP A 128 14.85 -12.50 -4.93
N SER A 129 16.04 -12.32 -5.46
CA SER A 129 17.00 -11.32 -4.99
C SER A 129 17.25 -10.26 -6.07
N SER A 130 17.74 -9.09 -5.66
CA SER A 130 18.09 -8.01 -6.60
C SER A 130 18.95 -8.49 -7.78
N PRO A 131 18.49 -8.30 -9.04
CA PRO A 131 19.30 -8.60 -10.23
C PRO A 131 20.59 -7.78 -10.35
N ALA A 132 20.70 -6.65 -9.62
CA ALA A 132 21.83 -5.75 -9.70
C ALA A 132 23.10 -6.26 -8.98
N GLY A 133 22.98 -7.26 -8.10
CA GLY A 133 24.10 -7.84 -7.36
C GLY A 133 24.78 -6.88 -6.35
N ALA A 134 24.10 -5.80 -5.98
CA ALA A 134 24.53 -4.81 -4.98
C ALA A 134 23.30 -4.22 -4.26
N PRO A 135 23.48 -3.60 -3.06
CA PRO A 135 22.37 -3.01 -2.32
C PRO A 135 21.61 -1.95 -3.12
N THR A 136 20.34 -2.21 -3.41
CA THR A 136 19.49 -1.39 -4.28
C THR A 136 18.15 -1.01 -3.67
N ARG A 137 17.80 -1.56 -2.50
CA ARG A 137 16.44 -1.51 -1.92
C ARG A 137 15.43 -2.24 -2.81
N PHE A 138 15.85 -3.36 -3.39
CA PHE A 138 14.98 -4.24 -4.15
C PHE A 138 13.87 -4.76 -3.24
N GLY A 139 12.62 -4.67 -3.69
CA GLY A 139 11.49 -4.95 -2.83
C GLY A 139 10.99 -3.74 -2.05
N HIS A 140 11.42 -2.52 -2.39
CA HIS A 140 10.86 -1.30 -1.78
C HIS A 140 9.34 -1.19 -2.02
N THR A 141 8.92 -1.58 -3.23
CA THR A 141 7.51 -1.65 -3.64
C THR A 141 7.33 -2.89 -4.49
N ILE A 142 6.21 -3.58 -4.31
CA ILE A 142 5.78 -4.70 -5.15
C ILE A 142 4.36 -4.44 -5.63
N ALA A 143 4.00 -5.00 -6.77
CA ALA A 143 2.63 -5.01 -7.27
C ALA A 143 2.39 -6.27 -8.11
N ALA A 144 1.37 -7.05 -7.78
CA ALA A 144 0.86 -8.09 -8.67
C ALA A 144 0.22 -7.42 -9.89
N LEU A 145 0.54 -7.91 -11.08
CA LEU A 145 -0.10 -7.49 -12.32
C LEU A 145 -1.32 -8.38 -12.60
N HIS A 146 -2.21 -7.92 -13.45
CA HIS A 146 -3.47 -8.62 -13.74
C HIS A 146 -3.44 -9.38 -15.06
N GLN A 147 -2.44 -9.09 -15.90
CA GLN A 147 -2.26 -9.72 -17.18
C GLN A 147 -1.07 -10.67 -17.16
N ASP A 148 -1.22 -11.75 -17.90
CA ASP A 148 -0.17 -12.69 -18.28
C ASP A 148 0.53 -12.14 -19.54
N LEU A 149 1.74 -11.65 -19.35
CA LEU A 149 2.58 -10.95 -20.31
C LEU A 149 3.48 -11.90 -21.10
N ASP A 150 3.68 -13.14 -20.64
CA ASP A 150 4.52 -14.14 -21.30
C ASP A 150 3.79 -15.41 -21.78
N ASP A 151 2.45 -15.40 -21.68
CA ASP A 151 1.52 -16.45 -22.10
C ASP A 151 1.73 -17.79 -21.33
N ASP A 152 2.21 -17.74 -20.08
CA ASP A 152 2.43 -18.94 -19.24
C ASP A 152 1.22 -19.36 -18.40
N GLY A 153 0.17 -18.53 -18.37
CA GLY A 153 -1.08 -18.74 -17.65
C GLY A 153 -1.14 -18.12 -16.26
N VAL A 154 -0.08 -17.45 -15.80
CA VAL A 154 -0.01 -16.78 -14.49
C VAL A 154 0.47 -15.33 -14.65
N PRO A 155 -0.35 -14.33 -14.27
CA PRO A 155 0.07 -12.93 -14.31
C PRO A 155 1.37 -12.62 -13.57
N GLU A 156 2.16 -11.73 -14.17
CA GLU A 156 3.44 -11.24 -13.67
C GLU A 156 3.30 -10.40 -12.38
N PHE A 157 4.44 -10.07 -11.79
CA PHE A 157 4.52 -9.06 -10.74
C PHE A 157 5.68 -8.09 -10.98
N ALA A 158 5.50 -6.86 -10.51
CA ALA A 158 6.51 -5.81 -10.54
C ALA A 158 7.22 -5.69 -9.18
N VAL A 159 8.53 -5.45 -9.21
CA VAL A 159 9.35 -5.16 -8.02
C VAL A 159 10.20 -3.93 -8.28
N ALA A 160 10.05 -2.92 -7.42
CA ALA A 160 10.89 -1.73 -7.46
C ALA A 160 12.18 -1.89 -6.65
N ALA A 161 13.24 -1.28 -7.16
CA ALA A 161 14.46 -0.99 -6.42
C ALA A 161 14.80 0.50 -6.59
N THR A 162 14.40 1.31 -5.60
CA THR A 162 14.50 2.79 -5.69
C THR A 162 15.94 3.32 -5.69
N GLY A 163 16.91 2.46 -5.37
CA GLY A 163 18.32 2.80 -5.24
C GLY A 163 18.67 3.36 -3.86
N ALA A 164 19.86 3.02 -3.36
CA ALA A 164 20.39 3.52 -2.11
C ALA A 164 21.33 4.74 -2.30
N PRO A 165 21.41 5.69 -1.35
CA PRO A 165 20.47 6.01 -0.26
C PRO A 165 19.58 7.25 -0.59
N HIS A 166 18.35 7.25 -0.06
CA HIS A 166 17.39 8.37 0.00
C HIS A 166 17.28 9.24 -1.27
N TYR A 167 16.38 8.84 -2.18
CA TYR A 167 15.91 9.64 -3.32
C TYR A 167 16.99 10.06 -4.34
N ALA A 168 18.23 9.58 -4.18
CA ALA A 168 19.35 9.94 -5.04
C ALA A 168 19.67 8.88 -6.11
N GLY A 169 19.08 7.68 -5.99
CA GLY A 169 19.18 6.66 -7.03
C GLY A 169 18.26 6.98 -8.20
N SER A 170 18.62 6.49 -9.40
CA SER A 170 17.71 6.56 -10.54
C SER A 170 16.42 5.78 -10.29
N GLY A 171 16.51 4.71 -9.50
CA GLY A 171 15.45 3.72 -9.35
C GLY A 171 15.33 2.81 -10.57
N VAL A 172 14.76 1.64 -10.38
CA VAL A 172 14.48 0.66 -11.43
C VAL A 172 13.27 -0.17 -11.02
N VAL A 173 12.43 -0.53 -11.98
CA VAL A 173 11.35 -1.51 -11.79
C VAL A 173 11.68 -2.75 -12.60
N TYR A 174 11.50 -3.91 -11.99
CA TYR A 174 11.70 -5.22 -12.59
C TYR A 174 10.34 -5.92 -12.73
N ILE A 175 10.08 -6.52 -13.88
CA ILE A 175 8.90 -7.36 -14.10
C ILE A 175 9.35 -8.82 -14.10
N PHE A 176 8.77 -9.63 -13.22
CA PHE A 176 9.05 -11.06 -13.08
C PHE A 176 7.84 -11.88 -13.48
N SER A 177 8.09 -13.01 -14.14
CA SER A 177 7.06 -14.01 -14.44
C SER A 177 6.42 -14.51 -13.14
N GLY A 178 5.11 -14.74 -13.21
CA GLY A 178 4.28 -15.11 -12.08
C GLY A 178 4.43 -16.55 -11.61
N VAL A 179 5.09 -17.44 -12.37
CA VAL A 179 5.26 -18.86 -11.97
C VAL A 179 6.48 -19.09 -11.07
N LEU A 180 6.48 -20.17 -10.28
CA LEU A 180 7.55 -20.48 -9.31
C LEU A 180 8.95 -20.62 -9.92
N GLU A 181 9.04 -21.12 -11.16
CA GLU A 181 10.29 -21.25 -11.91
C GLU A 181 10.55 -20.06 -12.86
N GLY A 182 9.72 -19.03 -12.75
CA GLY A 182 9.70 -17.83 -13.57
C GLY A 182 10.93 -16.95 -13.35
N GLY A 183 11.32 -16.26 -14.41
CA GLY A 183 12.49 -15.39 -14.43
C GLY A 183 12.14 -13.91 -14.49
N LEU A 184 13.19 -13.08 -14.49
CA LEU A 184 13.08 -11.68 -14.86
C LEU A 184 12.70 -11.57 -16.35
N LEU A 185 11.60 -10.90 -16.65
CA LEU A 185 11.12 -10.64 -18.00
C LEU A 185 11.62 -9.27 -18.52
N THR A 186 11.35 -8.21 -17.76
CA THR A 186 11.61 -6.82 -18.19
C THR A 186 12.31 -6.02 -17.11
N THR A 187 13.22 -5.14 -17.52
CA THR A 187 13.88 -4.16 -16.64
C THR A 187 13.59 -2.75 -17.14
N ILE A 188 13.00 -1.94 -16.28
CA ILE A 188 12.50 -0.59 -16.58
C ILE A 188 13.35 0.43 -15.79
N PRO A 189 14.38 1.02 -16.41
CA PRO A 189 15.26 1.96 -15.72
C PRO A 189 14.58 3.31 -15.51
N GLY A 190 14.68 3.84 -14.29
CA GLY A 190 14.21 5.18 -13.98
C GLY A 190 15.16 6.28 -14.48
N PRO A 191 14.66 7.53 -14.61
CA PRO A 191 15.52 8.69 -14.84
C PRO A 191 16.55 8.89 -13.72
N GLU A 192 17.68 9.49 -14.04
CA GLU A 192 18.78 9.72 -13.07
C GLU A 192 18.33 10.54 -11.85
N GLY A 193 18.58 10.02 -10.65
CA GLY A 193 18.28 10.70 -9.39
C GLY A 193 16.80 10.93 -9.11
N SER A 194 15.91 10.17 -9.77
CA SER A 194 14.47 10.39 -9.70
C SER A 194 13.76 9.59 -8.60
N GLY A 195 14.44 8.62 -7.99
CA GLY A 195 13.82 7.71 -7.02
C GLY A 195 12.67 6.91 -7.62
N PHE A 196 12.78 6.54 -8.91
CA PHE A 196 11.78 5.81 -9.66
C PHE A 196 11.41 4.48 -9.01
N GLY A 197 10.13 4.10 -9.10
CA GLY A 197 9.60 2.90 -8.45
C GLY A 197 9.21 3.10 -7.00
N PHE A 198 8.99 4.34 -6.55
CA PHE A 198 8.63 4.58 -5.14
C PHE A 198 7.21 4.10 -4.80
N ALA A 199 6.31 4.15 -5.78
CA ALA A 199 5.00 3.51 -5.80
C ALA A 199 4.76 2.93 -7.21
N ILE A 200 4.00 1.83 -7.27
CA ILE A 200 3.56 1.16 -8.50
C ILE A 200 2.07 0.89 -8.35
N GLU A 201 1.27 1.15 -9.39
CA GLU A 201 -0.17 0.85 -9.41
C GLU A 201 -0.59 0.32 -10.80
N PRO A 202 -1.19 -0.87 -10.90
CA PRO A 202 -1.76 -1.37 -12.16
C PRO A 202 -2.98 -0.54 -12.63
N THR A 203 -3.06 -0.18 -13.92
CA THR A 203 -4.12 0.71 -14.44
C THR A 203 -5.34 0.02 -15.03
N TYR A 204 -5.27 -1.29 -15.34
CA TYR A 204 -6.32 -2.05 -16.07
C TYR A 204 -6.75 -1.38 -17.39
N THR A 205 -5.87 -0.59 -17.98
CA THR A 205 -6.10 0.14 -19.21
C THR A 205 -4.91 -0.02 -20.12
N ASP A 206 -5.18 -0.44 -21.35
CA ASP A 206 -4.28 -0.41 -22.50
C ASP A 206 -4.35 0.98 -23.16
N TYR A 207 -3.44 1.86 -22.76
CA TYR A 207 -3.33 3.25 -23.18
C TYR A 207 -2.81 3.41 -24.61
N ASP A 208 -1.98 2.48 -25.10
CA ASP A 208 -1.37 2.58 -26.43
C ASP A 208 -1.94 1.59 -27.47
N ALA A 209 -2.95 0.82 -27.06
CA ALA A 209 -3.70 -0.16 -27.84
C ALA A 209 -2.84 -1.32 -28.37
N ASP A 210 -1.82 -1.74 -27.60
CA ASP A 210 -0.94 -2.86 -27.94
C ASP A 210 -1.41 -4.22 -27.38
N GLY A 211 -2.46 -4.20 -26.56
CA GLY A 211 -3.05 -5.36 -25.90
C GLY A 211 -2.51 -5.63 -24.49
N VAL A 212 -1.61 -4.78 -23.97
CA VAL A 212 -1.07 -4.84 -22.62
C VAL A 212 -1.58 -3.65 -21.80
N ASP A 213 -2.04 -3.90 -20.57
CA ASP A 213 -2.42 -2.83 -19.66
C ASP A 213 -1.16 -2.17 -19.08
N GLU A 214 -1.13 -0.83 -19.07
CA GLU A 214 -0.02 -0.08 -18.49
C GLU A 214 -0.01 -0.15 -16.95
N ILE A 215 1.15 0.17 -16.38
CA ILE A 215 1.34 0.44 -14.96
C ILE A 215 1.69 1.90 -14.73
N LEU A 216 1.27 2.44 -13.59
CA LEU A 216 1.77 3.70 -13.07
C LEU A 216 3.02 3.45 -12.25
N VAL A 217 4.05 4.26 -12.45
CA VAL A 217 5.28 4.21 -11.65
C VAL A 217 5.69 5.61 -11.22
N SER A 218 5.82 5.83 -9.91
CA SER A 218 6.22 7.15 -9.42
C SER A 218 7.72 7.36 -9.38
N ALA A 219 8.12 8.62 -9.59
CA ALA A 219 9.48 9.10 -9.50
C ALA A 219 9.50 10.38 -8.64
N ILE A 220 9.39 10.21 -7.33
CA ILE A 220 9.17 11.31 -6.38
C ILE A 220 10.33 12.32 -6.29
N GLY A 221 11.53 11.95 -6.74
CA GLY A 221 12.71 12.81 -6.83
C GLY A 221 12.86 13.51 -8.18
N GLN A 222 12.05 13.14 -9.17
CA GLN A 222 12.07 13.76 -10.50
C GLN A 222 11.83 15.26 -10.37
N THR A 223 12.63 16.06 -11.07
CA THR A 223 12.47 17.52 -11.12
C THR A 223 12.15 18.01 -12.52
N HIS A 224 11.34 19.06 -12.60
CA HIS A 224 11.03 19.77 -13.83
C HIS A 224 10.86 21.26 -13.55
N VAL A 225 11.00 22.08 -14.59
CA VAL A 225 10.97 23.54 -14.47
C VAL A 225 9.82 24.11 -15.28
N VAL A 226 8.87 24.76 -14.61
CA VAL A 226 7.74 25.47 -15.24
C VAL A 226 7.77 26.92 -14.79
N GLY A 227 7.75 27.87 -15.73
CA GLY A 227 7.76 29.31 -15.39
C GLY A 227 8.98 29.79 -14.58
N GLY A 228 10.07 29.00 -14.51
CA GLY A 228 11.25 29.27 -13.69
C GLY A 228 11.18 28.75 -12.25
N GLN A 229 10.09 28.07 -11.86
CA GLN A 229 9.95 27.32 -10.61
C GLN A 229 10.35 25.86 -10.82
N ILE A 230 10.93 25.24 -9.78
CA ILE A 230 11.26 23.81 -9.77
C ILE A 230 10.14 23.08 -9.04
N TYR A 231 9.66 22.03 -9.66
CA TYR A 231 8.68 21.10 -9.12
C TYR A 231 9.33 19.74 -8.87
N ARG A 232 8.79 18.98 -7.93
CA ARG A 232 9.21 17.61 -7.65
C ARG A 232 8.06 16.62 -7.78
N GLY A 233 8.44 15.42 -8.19
CA GLY A 233 7.55 14.28 -8.35
C GLY A 233 6.90 14.24 -9.72
N SER A 234 6.95 13.06 -10.31
CA SER A 234 6.24 12.70 -11.53
C SER A 234 5.69 11.28 -11.39
N VAL A 235 4.64 10.98 -12.15
CA VAL A 235 4.10 9.64 -12.33
C VAL A 235 4.25 9.28 -13.81
N TYR A 236 4.77 8.10 -14.09
CA TYR A 236 4.97 7.59 -15.45
C TYR A 236 3.92 6.54 -15.75
N ILE A 237 3.31 6.60 -16.94
CA ILE A 237 2.47 5.54 -17.51
C ILE A 237 3.39 4.69 -18.39
N ILE A 238 3.50 3.40 -18.08
CA ILE A 238 4.52 2.53 -18.66
C ILE A 238 3.92 1.20 -19.07
N ASN A 239 4.24 0.77 -20.28
CA ASN A 239 3.93 -0.57 -20.75
C ASN A 239 4.88 -1.58 -20.07
N PRO A 240 4.39 -2.46 -19.18
CA PRO A 240 5.24 -3.33 -18.37
C PRO A 240 5.97 -4.40 -19.21
N ALA A 241 5.37 -4.86 -20.31
CA ALA A 241 5.97 -5.87 -21.18
C ALA A 241 7.21 -5.35 -21.90
N THR A 242 7.16 -4.10 -22.41
CA THR A 242 8.26 -3.51 -23.19
C THR A 242 9.17 -2.58 -22.38
N GLY A 243 8.67 -2.06 -21.25
CA GLY A 243 9.29 -0.99 -20.48
C GLY A 243 9.20 0.39 -21.13
N ALA A 244 8.37 0.55 -22.17
CA ALA A 244 8.18 1.81 -22.85
C ALA A 244 7.37 2.80 -21.99
N THR A 245 7.87 4.02 -21.84
CA THR A 245 7.08 5.12 -21.28
C THR A 245 6.09 5.62 -22.32
N ILE A 246 4.80 5.54 -22.00
CA ILE A 246 3.70 6.03 -22.82
C ILE A 246 3.46 7.51 -22.55
N ASP A 247 3.39 7.87 -21.27
CA ASP A 247 3.22 9.25 -20.84
C ASP A 247 3.85 9.53 -19.47
N ARG A 248 3.92 10.82 -19.10
CA ARG A 248 4.40 11.30 -17.82
C ARG A 248 3.53 12.46 -17.32
N ILE A 249 2.97 12.26 -16.15
CA ILE A 249 2.24 13.28 -15.40
C ILE A 249 3.17 13.94 -14.41
N ASP A 250 3.31 15.25 -14.55
CA ASP A 250 4.16 16.10 -13.72
C ASP A 250 3.30 16.88 -12.73
N ASN A 251 3.82 17.15 -11.53
CA ASN A 251 3.18 18.12 -10.65
C ASN A 251 3.18 19.52 -11.29
N THR A 252 2.02 20.08 -11.61
CA THR A 252 1.89 21.40 -12.25
C THR A 252 1.39 22.52 -11.34
N ASP A 253 1.39 22.33 -10.02
CA ASP A 253 0.82 23.30 -9.07
C ASP A 253 1.62 24.62 -8.99
N ASP A 254 1.30 25.56 -9.87
CA ASP A 254 1.90 26.89 -9.90
C ASP A 254 1.49 27.81 -8.74
N GLN A 255 0.56 27.38 -7.88
CA GLN A 255 0.08 28.13 -6.72
C GLN A 255 0.86 27.81 -5.44
N ASP A 256 1.53 26.66 -5.36
CA ASP A 256 2.36 26.33 -4.20
C ASP A 256 3.77 26.94 -4.33
N LEU A 257 3.97 28.07 -3.64
CA LEU A 257 5.26 28.76 -3.52
C LEU A 257 6.37 27.90 -2.90
N HIS A 258 6.07 26.64 -2.49
CA HIS A 258 7.00 25.69 -1.88
C HIS A 258 7.01 24.31 -2.56
N ALA A 259 6.62 24.21 -3.83
CA ALA A 259 6.58 23.00 -4.67
C ALA A 259 7.84 22.09 -4.69
N ASN A 260 8.96 22.57 -4.14
CA ASN A 260 10.19 21.78 -3.99
C ASN A 260 10.08 20.65 -2.95
N ASN A 261 9.09 20.64 -2.07
CA ASN A 261 9.00 19.70 -0.93
C ASN A 261 7.75 18.82 -0.92
N ILE A 262 6.93 18.94 -1.96
CA ILE A 262 5.77 18.08 -2.20
C ILE A 262 6.27 16.83 -2.92
N LEU A 263 5.99 15.65 -2.37
CA LEU A 263 6.36 14.38 -2.98
C LEU A 263 5.21 13.87 -3.86
N PHE A 264 4.88 14.57 -4.96
CA PHE A 264 3.85 14.09 -5.89
C PHE A 264 4.22 12.69 -6.41
N GLY A 265 3.28 11.75 -6.33
CA GLY A 265 3.54 10.33 -6.62
C GLY A 265 3.98 9.51 -5.41
N TYR A 266 3.86 10.03 -4.18
CA TYR A 266 4.23 9.28 -2.97
C TYR A 266 3.37 8.04 -2.78
N THR A 267 2.07 8.16 -3.05
CA THR A 267 1.10 7.06 -3.13
C THR A 267 0.36 7.15 -4.45
N LEU A 268 -0.06 6.01 -4.96
CA LEU A 268 -0.85 5.86 -6.18
C LEU A 268 -2.02 4.95 -5.86
N GLN A 269 -3.19 5.26 -6.40
CA GLN A 269 -4.37 4.42 -6.17
C GLN A 269 -5.35 4.56 -7.33
N ARG A 270 -5.69 3.45 -7.97
CA ARG A 270 -6.76 3.39 -8.97
C ARG A 270 -8.11 3.71 -8.35
N THR A 271 -8.85 4.64 -8.96
CA THR A 271 -10.26 4.91 -8.65
C THR A 271 -11.21 4.35 -9.70
N GLY A 272 -10.60 4.02 -10.85
CA GLY A 272 -11.13 3.84 -12.19
C GLY A 272 -12.06 4.92 -12.68
N ASP A 273 -12.85 4.58 -13.69
CA ASP A 273 -13.50 5.54 -14.62
C ASP A 273 -14.56 6.47 -13.97
N LEU A 274 -14.10 7.55 -13.33
CA LEU A 274 -14.94 8.51 -12.61
C LEU A 274 -15.66 9.48 -13.54
N ASP A 275 -15.07 9.83 -14.68
CA ASP A 275 -15.70 10.68 -15.70
C ASP A 275 -16.45 9.90 -16.80
N ARG A 276 -16.43 8.57 -16.76
CA ARG A 276 -17.17 7.69 -17.67
C ARG A 276 -16.69 7.79 -19.12
N ASN A 277 -15.42 8.05 -19.35
CA ASN A 277 -14.79 8.05 -20.68
C ASN A 277 -14.35 6.65 -21.13
N GLY A 278 -14.38 5.66 -20.24
CA GLY A 278 -13.96 4.28 -20.50
C GLY A 278 -12.51 3.98 -20.17
N VAL A 279 -11.78 4.92 -19.57
CA VAL A 279 -10.40 4.80 -19.10
C VAL A 279 -10.37 5.03 -17.59
N ASP A 280 -9.56 4.26 -16.87
CA ASP A 280 -9.52 4.35 -15.42
C ASP A 280 -8.77 5.59 -14.91
N ASP A 281 -9.41 6.35 -14.03
CA ASP A 281 -8.79 7.44 -13.29
C ASP A 281 -8.02 6.95 -12.05
N PHE A 282 -7.20 7.83 -11.48
CA PHE A 282 -6.39 7.51 -10.31
C PHE A 282 -6.14 8.70 -9.39
N ILE A 283 -5.80 8.39 -8.14
CA ILE A 283 -5.41 9.34 -7.12
C ILE A 283 -3.91 9.31 -6.93
N VAL A 284 -3.32 10.49 -6.84
CA VAL A 284 -1.92 10.70 -6.52
C VAL A 284 -1.82 11.42 -5.18
N GLY A 285 -1.16 10.80 -4.20
CA GLY A 285 -0.83 11.45 -2.93
C GLY A 285 0.43 12.28 -3.03
N ALA A 286 0.40 13.43 -2.37
CA ALA A 286 1.47 14.43 -2.42
C ALA A 286 1.73 15.01 -1.01
N PRO A 287 2.24 14.20 -0.06
CA PRO A 287 2.50 14.66 1.30
C PRO A 287 3.67 15.65 1.34
N ASN A 288 3.56 16.66 2.21
CA ASN A 288 4.65 17.60 2.49
C ASN A 288 5.46 17.13 3.71
N VAL A 289 6.60 16.51 3.46
CA VAL A 289 7.39 15.82 4.50
C VAL A 289 8.63 16.60 4.98
N GLN A 290 8.88 17.82 4.49
CA GLN A 290 10.14 18.56 4.78
C GLN A 290 9.96 19.89 5.53
N GLY A 291 8.88 20.07 6.30
CA GLY A 291 8.84 21.13 7.33
C GLY A 291 8.84 22.57 6.80
N THR A 292 8.48 22.79 5.54
CA THR A 292 8.34 24.11 4.90
C THR A 292 6.86 24.43 4.68
N LEU A 293 6.44 25.70 4.79
CA LEU A 293 5.05 26.13 4.57
C LEU A 293 4.45 25.45 3.32
N GLY A 294 3.25 24.90 3.39
CA GLY A 294 2.63 24.15 2.28
C GLY A 294 1.80 22.97 2.82
N THR A 295 0.64 22.72 2.22
CA THR A 295 -0.31 21.71 2.69
C THR A 295 -0.13 20.41 1.91
N SER A 296 -0.17 19.28 2.62
CA SER A 296 -0.23 17.97 1.98
C SER A 296 -1.54 17.83 1.20
N SER A 297 -1.56 17.03 0.13
CA SER A 297 -2.74 16.90 -0.72
C SER A 297 -2.91 15.52 -1.36
N ILE A 298 -4.10 15.31 -1.91
CA ILE A 298 -4.36 14.30 -2.92
C ILE A 298 -4.89 14.98 -4.18
N SER A 299 -4.46 14.49 -5.35
CA SER A 299 -4.95 14.92 -6.66
C SER A 299 -5.61 13.75 -7.36
N VAL A 300 -6.78 13.96 -7.95
CA VAL A 300 -7.45 13.00 -8.83
C VAL A 300 -7.08 13.36 -10.26
N ILE A 301 -6.50 12.41 -10.98
CA ILE A 301 -5.98 12.60 -12.32
C ILE A 301 -6.81 11.75 -13.28
N SER A 302 -7.22 12.36 -14.40
CA SER A 302 -7.90 11.63 -15.46
C SER A 302 -6.96 10.64 -16.08
N GLY A 303 -7.40 9.39 -16.22
CA GLY A 303 -6.65 8.38 -16.94
C GLY A 303 -6.40 8.80 -18.38
N GLU A 304 -7.47 9.07 -19.14
CA GLU A 304 -7.40 9.37 -20.58
C GLU A 304 -6.49 10.56 -20.93
N THR A 305 -6.52 11.65 -20.14
CA THR A 305 -5.84 12.91 -20.52
C THR A 305 -4.61 13.23 -19.68
N GLY A 306 -4.44 12.60 -18.52
CA GLY A 306 -3.42 12.98 -17.54
C GLY A 306 -3.67 14.32 -16.84
N ASP A 307 -4.82 14.96 -17.06
CA ASP A 307 -5.17 16.24 -16.43
C ASP A 307 -5.70 16.04 -15.00
N GLU A 308 -5.44 17.00 -14.11
CA GLU A 308 -6.03 17.00 -12.76
C GLU A 308 -7.53 17.35 -12.83
N MET A 309 -8.38 16.39 -12.44
CA MET A 309 -9.83 16.53 -12.41
C MET A 309 -10.29 17.34 -11.19
N CYS A 310 -9.68 17.07 -10.04
CA CYS A 310 -9.85 17.84 -8.81
C CYS A 310 -8.73 17.52 -7.82
N ARG A 311 -8.58 18.38 -6.82
CA ARG A 311 -7.60 18.25 -5.75
C ARG A 311 -8.23 18.52 -4.40
N TYR A 312 -7.73 17.83 -3.38
CA TYR A 312 -8.07 18.08 -1.99
C TYR A 312 -6.80 18.36 -1.19
N ASP A 313 -6.65 19.62 -0.79
CA ASP A 313 -5.60 20.07 0.11
C ASP A 313 -6.03 19.89 1.56
N SER A 314 -5.12 19.36 2.38
CA SER A 314 -5.31 19.40 3.82
C SER A 314 -5.35 20.84 4.32
N THR A 315 -6.18 21.08 5.34
CA THR A 315 -6.19 22.37 6.05
C THR A 315 -5.09 22.50 7.12
N ILE A 316 -4.29 21.44 7.31
CA ILE A 316 -3.27 21.35 8.35
C ILE A 316 -1.90 21.21 7.70
N ASP A 317 -0.99 22.12 8.07
CA ASP A 317 0.40 22.02 7.64
C ASP A 317 1.08 20.83 8.33
N PHE A 318 1.91 20.08 7.59
CA PHE A 318 2.77 19.01 8.12
C PHE A 318 2.05 17.79 8.71
N ASP A 319 0.82 17.56 8.30
CA ASP A 319 0.05 16.40 8.72
C ASP A 319 0.43 15.10 7.98
N GLY A 320 1.19 15.22 6.89
CA GLY A 320 1.52 14.11 6.00
C GLY A 320 0.31 13.53 5.27
N PHE A 321 -0.81 14.25 5.16
CA PHE A 321 -2.00 13.78 4.46
C PHE A 321 -1.68 13.30 3.03
N GLY A 322 -2.21 12.13 2.65
CA GLY A 322 -1.87 11.48 1.37
C GLY A 322 -0.64 10.55 1.45
N SER A 323 -0.03 10.35 2.63
CA SER A 323 1.08 9.39 2.82
C SER A 323 0.65 7.93 2.78
N GLY A 324 -0.65 7.65 2.89
CA GLY A 324 -1.25 6.34 2.69
C GLY A 324 -2.61 6.47 2.02
N LEU A 325 -2.93 5.56 1.10
CA LEU A 325 -4.19 5.53 0.36
C LEU A 325 -4.79 4.12 0.35
N ALA A 326 -6.12 4.07 0.44
CA ALA A 326 -6.92 2.90 0.11
C ALA A 326 -8.17 3.38 -0.62
N ALA A 327 -8.34 3.04 -1.90
CA ALA A 327 -9.60 3.28 -2.59
C ALA A 327 -10.49 2.04 -2.56
N LYS A 328 -11.78 2.28 -2.39
CA LYS A 328 -12.82 1.28 -2.52
C LYS A 328 -13.87 1.76 -3.49
N TRP A 329 -14.22 0.87 -4.40
CA TRP A 329 -15.20 1.12 -5.44
C TRP A 329 -16.67 1.03 -5.02
N ARG A 330 -17.01 0.82 -3.74
CA ARG A 330 -18.36 1.02 -3.19
C ARG A 330 -18.50 0.62 -1.73
N PHE A 331 -19.06 1.53 -0.92
CA PHE A 331 -19.74 1.22 0.35
C PHE A 331 -21.24 0.95 0.14
N ASP A 332 -21.75 0.94 -1.11
CA ASP A 332 -23.18 0.72 -1.40
C ASP A 332 -23.43 -0.39 -2.45
N PRO A 333 -24.02 -1.51 -1.99
CA PRO A 333 -24.78 -2.53 -2.70
C PRO A 333 -25.30 -2.26 -4.10
N LEU A 334 -25.92 -1.09 -4.21
CA LEU A 334 -26.99 -0.80 -5.15
C LEU A 334 -26.60 0.25 -6.18
N ALA A 335 -25.37 0.77 -6.14
CA ALA A 335 -25.08 2.00 -6.85
C ALA A 335 -24.93 1.90 -8.38
N ILE A 336 -24.43 0.85 -9.04
CA ILE A 336 -24.14 0.77 -10.52
C ILE A 336 -23.48 2.03 -11.19
N ASP A 337 -23.18 3.10 -10.47
CA ASP A 337 -22.58 4.30 -11.03
C ASP A 337 -21.05 4.18 -11.04
N HIS A 338 -20.46 4.29 -12.23
CA HIS A 338 -19.02 4.32 -12.47
C HIS A 338 -18.37 5.62 -11.95
N GLY A 339 -19.16 6.67 -11.67
CA GLY A 339 -18.65 7.99 -11.31
C GLY A 339 -18.42 8.28 -9.82
N THR A 340 -18.26 7.28 -8.94
CA THR A 340 -18.05 7.54 -7.50
C THR A 340 -17.16 6.50 -6.84
N VAL A 341 -16.20 6.97 -6.05
CA VAL A 341 -15.28 6.16 -5.24
C VAL A 341 -15.21 6.70 -3.81
N ASP A 342 -15.09 5.81 -2.84
CA ASP A 342 -14.80 6.16 -1.44
C ASP A 342 -13.35 5.79 -1.14
N VAL A 343 -12.61 6.70 -0.51
CA VAL A 343 -11.16 6.59 -0.32
C VAL A 343 -10.81 6.87 1.14
N VAL A 344 -9.92 6.06 1.67
CA VAL A 344 -9.30 6.28 2.97
C VAL A 344 -7.92 6.89 2.76
N VAL A 345 -7.64 7.98 3.47
CA VAL A 345 -6.38 8.74 3.35
C VAL A 345 -5.70 8.88 4.70
N GLY A 346 -4.42 8.53 4.76
CA GLY A 346 -3.57 8.66 5.93
C GLY A 346 -2.93 10.04 6.06
N ALA A 347 -2.91 10.58 7.27
CA ALA A 347 -2.19 11.79 7.68
C ALA A 347 -1.34 11.46 8.93
N PRO A 348 -0.21 10.77 8.76
CA PRO A 348 0.51 10.15 9.87
C PRO A 348 1.17 11.13 10.84
N ASP A 349 1.37 12.37 10.41
CA ASP A 349 2.02 13.42 11.19
C ASP A 349 1.01 14.43 11.77
N GLU A 350 -0.30 14.20 11.56
CA GLU A 350 -1.34 15.04 12.14
C GLU A 350 -1.50 14.80 13.64
N ASP A 351 -1.02 15.73 14.47
CA ASP A 351 -0.96 15.61 15.93
C ASP A 351 -0.03 14.50 16.44
N THR A 352 -0.02 14.31 17.77
CA THR A 352 0.74 13.26 18.48
C THR A 352 0.20 11.85 18.20
N PHE A 353 -0.73 11.72 17.29
CA PHE A 353 -1.33 10.46 16.98
C PHE A 353 -1.55 10.31 15.51
N GLY A 354 -1.25 11.20 14.57
CA GLY A 354 -1.70 11.01 13.17
C GLY A 354 -3.22 10.75 13.01
N ARG A 355 -3.69 10.74 11.76
CA ARG A 355 -5.12 10.61 11.45
C ARG A 355 -5.41 9.83 10.18
N VAL A 356 -6.66 9.42 10.08
CA VAL A 356 -7.24 8.75 8.92
C VAL A 356 -8.54 9.45 8.53
N TYR A 357 -8.63 9.79 7.25
CA TYR A 357 -9.77 10.43 6.63
C TYR A 357 -10.50 9.44 5.75
N ALA A 358 -11.83 9.50 5.75
CA ALA A 358 -12.65 8.84 4.75
C ALA A 358 -13.32 9.91 3.89
N LEU A 359 -13.04 9.85 2.59
CA LEU A 359 -13.44 10.84 1.59
C LEU A 359 -14.28 10.14 0.52
N ARG A 360 -15.29 10.83 0.00
CA ARG A 360 -15.98 10.44 -1.22
C ARG A 360 -15.59 11.35 -2.35
N ILE A 361 -15.24 10.74 -3.47
CA ILE A 361 -14.93 11.42 -4.71
C ILE A 361 -16.04 11.08 -5.69
N VAL A 362 -16.67 12.12 -6.24
CA VAL A 362 -17.71 12.00 -7.27
C VAL A 362 -17.20 12.68 -8.53
N GLY A 363 -17.03 11.90 -9.59
CA GLY A 363 -16.65 12.37 -10.91
C GLY A 363 -17.83 12.94 -11.70
N ASP A 364 -17.50 13.84 -12.62
CA ASP A 364 -18.40 14.42 -13.60
C ASP A 364 -17.87 14.09 -15.01
N PRO A 365 -18.73 13.69 -15.96
CA PRO A 365 -18.31 13.39 -17.33
C PRO A 365 -17.68 14.54 -18.13
N ALA A 366 -17.62 15.74 -17.57
CA ALA A 366 -16.83 16.85 -18.09
C ALA A 366 -15.33 16.77 -17.71
N GLY A 367 -14.87 15.70 -17.05
CA GLY A 367 -13.47 15.53 -16.62
C GLY A 367 -13.14 16.31 -15.34
N THR A 368 -14.11 16.46 -14.42
CA THR A 368 -13.89 17.14 -13.13
C THR A 368 -14.45 16.28 -12.00
N CYS A 369 -14.04 16.53 -10.76
CA CYS A 369 -14.61 15.83 -9.62
C CYS A 369 -14.87 16.72 -8.41
N THR A 370 -15.62 16.18 -7.45
CA THR A 370 -15.84 16.79 -6.14
C THR A 370 -15.40 15.82 -5.04
N VAL A 371 -14.70 16.34 -4.04
CA VAL A 371 -14.26 15.57 -2.87
C VAL A 371 -15.07 16.04 -1.66
N THR A 372 -15.72 15.10 -0.98
CA THR A 372 -16.52 15.37 0.23
C THR A 372 -16.10 14.43 1.35
N PRO A 373 -15.71 14.92 2.53
CA PRO A 373 -15.53 14.06 3.71
C PRO A 373 -16.85 13.33 4.03
N THR A 374 -16.83 12.00 4.06
CA THR A 374 -18.04 11.18 4.28
C THR A 374 -18.29 10.83 5.73
N PHE A 375 -17.27 10.94 6.57
CA PHE A 375 -17.36 10.66 8.00
C PHE A 375 -16.62 11.75 8.77
N ASP A 376 -17.16 12.14 9.94
CA ASP A 376 -16.34 12.78 10.96
C ASP A 376 -15.31 11.73 11.40
N GLU A 377 -14.02 12.11 11.38
CA GLU A 377 -12.84 11.41 11.90
C GLU A 377 -13.05 9.93 12.27
N LEU A 378 -12.36 8.99 11.59
CA LEU A 378 -12.30 7.57 12.02
C LEU A 378 -11.58 7.34 13.38
N GLY A 379 -11.47 8.40 14.19
CA GLY A 379 -11.02 8.42 15.57
C GLY A 379 -9.54 8.73 15.72
N ALA A 380 -9.22 9.76 16.52
CA ALA A 380 -7.93 9.84 17.21
C ALA A 380 -8.01 8.96 18.47
N VAL A 381 -7.02 8.08 18.70
CA VAL A 381 -6.95 7.36 19.97
C VAL A 381 -6.44 8.31 21.04
N ALA A 382 -7.24 8.49 22.10
CA ALA A 382 -6.81 9.19 23.29
C ALA A 382 -5.75 8.37 24.07
N GLY A 383 -4.47 8.63 23.80
CA GLY A 383 -3.36 8.32 24.71
C GLY A 383 -2.91 9.59 25.44
N SER A 384 -2.51 9.50 26.70
CA SER A 384 -1.72 10.57 27.31
C SER A 384 -0.25 10.30 26.98
N TYR A 385 0.50 11.32 26.58
CA TYR A 385 1.97 11.41 26.41
C TYR A 385 2.47 11.60 24.98
N ALA A 386 3.49 12.45 24.87
CA ALA A 386 4.05 12.99 23.64
C ALA A 386 4.99 11.98 22.96
N GLY A 387 4.64 11.54 21.75
CA GLY A 387 5.49 10.66 20.93
C GLY A 387 4.78 9.73 19.94
N ASN A 388 3.45 9.68 19.91
CA ASN A 388 2.71 8.67 19.15
C ASN A 388 2.50 9.06 17.68
N ARG A 389 2.26 8.07 16.81
CA ARG A 389 1.94 8.24 15.38
C ARG A 389 0.92 7.16 14.96
N VAL A 390 -0.35 7.50 14.70
CA VAL A 390 -1.34 6.71 13.92
C VAL A 390 -0.90 6.94 12.50
N ALA A 391 -0.53 5.90 11.82
CA ALA A 391 -0.18 6.02 10.45
C ALA A 391 -0.80 4.85 9.73
N LEU A 392 -1.72 5.17 8.83
CA LEU A 392 -1.77 4.43 7.58
C LEU A 392 -0.41 4.61 6.89
N TYR A 393 0.56 3.77 7.25
CA TYR A 393 1.84 3.67 6.53
C TYR A 393 1.71 2.82 5.27
N ASN A 394 0.50 2.36 4.93
CA ASN A 394 0.30 1.62 3.71
C ASN A 394 0.12 2.58 2.53
N ARG A 395 1.11 2.57 1.62
CA ARG A 395 1.13 3.39 0.40
C ARG A 395 0.22 2.83 -0.70
N ASN A 396 -0.12 1.54 -0.63
CA ASN A 396 -1.06 0.81 -1.48
C ASN A 396 -1.81 -0.18 -0.58
N ILE A 397 -2.90 0.21 0.09
CA ILE A 397 -3.80 -0.83 0.63
C ILE A 397 -4.44 -1.48 -0.59
N ASN A 398 -3.81 -2.56 -1.06
CA ASN A 398 -4.48 -3.53 -1.90
C ASN A 398 -5.57 -4.16 -1.05
N ILE A 399 -6.76 -3.56 -1.10
CA ILE A 399 -7.98 -4.30 -0.88
C ILE A 399 -7.99 -5.28 -2.03
N ALA A 400 -7.52 -6.51 -1.78
CA ALA A 400 -7.57 -7.60 -2.73
C ALA A 400 -8.97 -7.61 -3.36
N TYR A 401 -9.02 -7.22 -4.64
CA TYR A 401 -10.20 -7.35 -5.46
C TYR A 401 -10.42 -8.85 -5.69
N GLN A 402 -11.63 -9.29 -5.39
CA GLN A 402 -12.06 -10.62 -5.77
C GLN A 402 -12.45 -10.54 -7.25
N ASP A 403 -11.47 -10.66 -8.15
CA ASP A 403 -11.74 -11.06 -9.52
C ASP A 403 -12.10 -12.54 -9.55
N GLU A 404 -13.29 -12.85 -9.03
CA GLU A 404 -14.06 -13.99 -9.49
C GLU A 404 -15.49 -13.50 -9.70
N VAL A 405 -15.75 -13.01 -10.91
CA VAL A 405 -17.09 -13.12 -11.50
C VAL A 405 -17.33 -14.59 -11.85
N GLU A 406 -17.37 -15.46 -10.84
CA GLU A 406 -18.31 -16.57 -10.90
C GLU A 406 -19.64 -16.03 -10.41
N TRP A 407 -20.70 -16.23 -11.19
CA TRP A 407 -22.07 -15.83 -10.85
C TRP A 407 -22.56 -16.57 -9.60
N LEU A 408 -22.07 -16.16 -8.42
CA LEU A 408 -22.56 -16.59 -7.13
C LEU A 408 -23.69 -15.64 -6.70
N SER A 409 -24.75 -16.26 -6.20
CA SER A 409 -26.01 -15.61 -5.81
C SER A 409 -25.81 -14.38 -4.90
N PRO A 410 -26.77 -13.43 -4.85
CA PRO A 410 -26.64 -12.11 -4.19
C PRO A 410 -26.33 -12.10 -2.68
N SER A 411 -26.10 -13.24 -2.05
CA SER A 411 -25.82 -13.40 -0.62
C SER A 411 -24.34 -13.63 -0.28
N SER A 412 -23.43 -13.68 -1.25
CA SER A 412 -21.98 -13.88 -1.01
C SER A 412 -21.12 -12.61 -1.07
N LEU A 413 -21.69 -11.44 -1.42
CA LEU A 413 -20.97 -10.17 -1.62
C LEU A 413 -20.71 -9.36 -0.32
N LEU A 414 -20.70 -9.99 0.86
CA LEU A 414 -20.87 -9.28 2.14
C LEU A 414 -19.61 -8.90 2.93
N HIS A 415 -18.38 -9.12 2.46
CA HIS A 415 -17.19 -8.77 3.26
C HIS A 415 -16.08 -8.15 2.42
N SER A 416 -16.23 -6.87 2.09
CA SER A 416 -15.16 -6.03 1.52
C SER A 416 -14.81 -4.92 2.52
N GLY A 417 -13.86 -5.16 3.43
CA GLY A 417 -13.40 -4.20 4.44
C GLY A 417 -11.98 -3.69 4.17
N PHE A 418 -11.48 -2.77 5.00
CA PHE A 418 -10.13 -2.21 4.93
C PHE A 418 -9.39 -2.30 6.26
N VAL A 419 -8.06 -2.33 6.18
CA VAL A 419 -7.17 -2.45 7.33
C VAL A 419 -6.49 -1.12 7.59
N VAL A 420 -6.56 -0.64 8.82
CA VAL A 420 -5.80 0.52 9.30
C VAL A 420 -4.81 0.03 10.33
N SER A 421 -3.52 0.23 10.09
CA SER A 421 -2.52 -0.01 11.11
C SER A 421 -2.17 1.26 11.88
N GLN A 422 -1.70 1.09 13.12
CA GLN A 422 -1.21 2.12 14.01
C GLN A 422 -0.10 1.53 14.90
N PHE A 423 0.93 2.31 15.20
CA PHE A 423 2.00 1.86 16.07
C PHE A 423 2.49 2.98 17.03
N GLU A 424 2.94 2.59 18.24
CA GLU A 424 3.45 3.51 19.26
C GLU A 424 4.97 3.46 19.44
N ASP A 425 5.62 4.54 19.00
CA ASP A 425 7.00 4.83 19.35
C ASP A 425 7.10 5.26 20.81
N SER A 426 7.62 4.37 21.66
CA SER A 426 8.11 4.65 23.03
C SER A 426 7.10 4.61 24.18
N VAL A 427 6.76 3.40 24.64
CA VAL A 427 6.24 3.18 26.01
C VAL A 427 7.36 2.61 26.90
N PRO A 428 7.71 3.26 28.04
CA PRO A 428 8.53 2.62 29.07
C PRO A 428 7.76 1.44 29.67
N GLY A 429 8.02 0.23 29.17
CA GLY A 429 7.24 -0.97 29.49
C GLY A 429 6.98 -1.91 28.31
N GLY A 430 7.37 -1.50 27.09
CA GLY A 430 7.24 -2.27 25.85
C GLY A 430 6.12 -1.71 24.99
N ALA A 431 6.35 -1.66 23.68
CA ALA A 431 5.50 -0.94 22.74
C ALA A 431 4.13 -1.62 22.57
N ILE A 432 3.12 -0.83 22.20
CA ILE A 432 1.77 -1.28 21.90
C ILE A 432 1.49 -0.88 20.44
N GLY A 433 1.55 -1.83 19.51
CA GLY A 433 1.03 -1.64 18.14
C GLY A 433 -0.43 -2.04 18.08
N SER A 434 -1.23 -1.47 17.18
CA SER A 434 -2.59 -1.93 16.93
C SER A 434 -2.97 -1.92 15.45
N VAL A 435 -3.61 -2.99 14.99
CA VAL A 435 -4.23 -3.05 13.67
C VAL A 435 -5.76 -3.04 13.84
N ARG A 436 -6.46 -2.24 13.04
CA ARG A 436 -7.92 -2.13 13.04
C ARG A 436 -8.49 -2.58 11.71
N TYR A 437 -9.53 -3.38 11.77
CA TYR A 437 -10.31 -3.77 10.60
C TYR A 437 -11.65 -3.04 10.62
N TYR A 438 -11.96 -2.40 9.51
CA TYR A 438 -13.23 -1.76 9.25
C TYR A 438 -13.97 -2.54 8.18
N ASP A 439 -15.27 -2.71 8.35
CA ASP A 439 -16.11 -3.39 7.36
C ASP A 439 -16.31 -2.56 6.09
N SER A 440 -17.19 -3.09 5.23
CA SER A 440 -17.59 -2.46 3.99
C SER A 440 -18.39 -1.18 4.14
N ASP A 441 -18.79 -0.81 5.36
CA ASP A 441 -19.62 0.35 5.71
C ASP A 441 -18.81 1.39 6.49
N GLY A 442 -17.53 1.12 6.76
CA GLY A 442 -16.61 2.00 7.47
C GLY A 442 -16.76 1.90 8.99
N VAL A 443 -17.46 0.86 9.46
CA VAL A 443 -17.66 0.58 10.87
C VAL A 443 -16.46 -0.25 11.36
N LEU A 444 -15.85 0.20 12.46
CA LEU A 444 -14.80 -0.57 13.12
C LEU A 444 -15.37 -1.91 13.59
N GLU A 445 -14.95 -3.01 12.99
CA GLU A 445 -15.35 -4.34 13.47
C GLU A 445 -14.38 -4.86 14.51
N LYS A 446 -13.06 -4.71 14.27
CA LYS A 446 -12.03 -5.39 15.07
C LYS A 446 -10.82 -4.51 15.32
N THR A 447 -10.22 -4.68 16.50
CA THR A 447 -8.93 -4.10 16.87
C THR A 447 -8.04 -5.20 17.42
N PHE A 448 -6.91 -5.42 16.75
CA PHE A 448 -5.80 -6.27 17.19
C PHE A 448 -4.78 -5.37 17.89
N VAL A 449 -4.37 -5.72 19.11
CA VAL A 449 -3.39 -4.96 19.88
C VAL A 449 -2.23 -5.87 20.26
N TYR A 450 -1.01 -5.40 20.08
CA TYR A 450 0.18 -6.06 20.62
C TYR A 450 0.38 -5.63 22.07
N THR A 451 0.57 -6.57 22.99
CA THR A 451 1.07 -6.27 24.34
C THR A 451 2.28 -7.15 24.66
N PRO A 452 3.39 -6.57 25.15
CA PRO A 452 4.59 -7.30 25.54
C PRO A 452 4.40 -8.35 26.64
#